data_AF-A0A4Z1HIZ1-F1
#
_entry.id   AF-A0A4Z1HIZ1-F1
#
_cell.length_a   1.000
_cell.length_b   1.000
_cell.length_c   1.000
_cell.angle_alpha   90.00
_cell.angle_beta   90.00
_cell.angle_gamma   90.00
#
_symmetry.space_group_name_H-M   'P 1'
#
loop_
_entity.id
_entity.type
_entity.pdbx_description
1 polymer ?
#
loop_
_entity_poly.entity_id
_entity_poly.type
_entity_poly.pdbx_seq_one_letter_code
_entity_poly.pdbx_strand_id
1 'polypeptide(L)'
;MSKEHSTQLWNSVQDNDLHTYLKISTILLNPATPLKHIPLRIYLPSSSSPASTPHPASSSSSKAPGTSSPPPPLFAFKTVQTLIQPQTASREPQTLGGALNTILPSLFPSRRDAILADVILHGATVPFKAPLEDLMREASYADGWLNVCVVMLN
;
A
#
# COMPACT_ATOMS: atom_id res chain seq x y z
N MET A 1 -19.33 5.56 -15.77
CA MET A 1 -19.07 6.83 -15.06
C MET A 1 -19.22 7.98 -16.03
N SER A 2 -20.04 8.97 -15.70
CA SER A 2 -20.17 10.22 -16.47
C SER A 2 -19.11 11.23 -16.04
N LYS A 3 -18.91 12.29 -16.83
CA LYS A 3 -18.07 13.44 -16.44
C LYS A 3 -18.54 14.06 -15.12
N GLU A 4 -19.86 14.20 -14.98
CA GLU A 4 -20.49 14.75 -13.78
C GLU A 4 -20.14 13.96 -12.53
N HIS A 5 -20.21 12.62 -12.57
CA HIS A 5 -19.82 11.78 -11.45
C HIS A 5 -18.35 11.95 -11.07
N SER A 6 -17.44 12.06 -12.04
CA SER A 6 -16.02 12.26 -11.75
C SER A 6 -15.74 13.62 -11.09
N THR A 7 -16.41 14.68 -11.54
CA THR A 7 -16.30 16.02 -10.94
C THR A 7 -16.88 16.04 -9.53
N GLN A 8 -18.05 15.43 -9.32
CA GLN A 8 -18.66 15.33 -8.00
C GLN A 8 -17.80 14.50 -7.03
N LEU A 9 -17.18 13.40 -7.49
CA LEU A 9 -16.25 12.62 -6.69
C LEU A 9 -15.07 13.48 -6.22
N TRP A 10 -14.44 14.22 -7.15
CA TRP A 10 -13.33 15.12 -6.81
C TRP A 10 -13.73 16.18 -5.78
N ASN A 11 -14.83 16.90 -6.05
CA ASN A 11 -15.30 17.96 -5.16
C ASN A 11 -15.67 17.41 -3.78
N SER A 12 -16.31 16.23 -3.70
CA SER A 12 -16.67 15.62 -2.42
C SER A 12 -15.46 15.31 -1.52
N VAL A 13 -14.32 14.93 -2.12
CA VAL A 13 -13.06 14.72 -1.37
C VAL A 13 -12.48 16.06 -0.93
N GLN A 14 -12.46 17.05 -1.82
CA GLN A 14 -11.95 18.38 -1.52
C GLN A 14 -12.74 19.07 -0.40
N ASP A 15 -14.07 18.94 -0.41
CA ASP A 15 -14.98 19.59 0.52
C ASP A 15 -15.27 18.73 1.77
N ASN A 16 -14.66 17.54 1.87
CA ASN A 16 -14.87 16.56 2.95
C ASN A 16 -16.35 16.15 3.13
N ASP A 17 -17.10 16.03 2.02
CA ASP A 17 -18.48 15.57 2.00
C ASP A 17 -18.55 14.05 1.81
N LEU A 18 -18.55 13.34 2.94
CA LEU A 18 -18.61 11.88 2.97
C LEU A 18 -19.88 11.32 2.32
N HIS A 19 -21.03 11.99 2.44
CA HIS A 19 -22.30 11.47 1.92
C HIS A 19 -22.32 11.47 0.40
N THR A 20 -21.87 12.57 -0.21
CA THR A 20 -21.74 12.67 -1.67
C THR A 20 -20.64 11.73 -2.17
N TYR A 21 -19.52 11.63 -1.46
CA TYR A 21 -18.44 10.70 -1.80
C TYR A 21 -18.96 9.25 -1.86
N LEU A 22 -19.62 8.77 -0.80
CA LEU A 22 -20.09 7.37 -0.70
C LEU A 22 -21.09 7.03 -1.80
N LYS A 23 -22.02 7.92 -2.14
CA LYS A 23 -22.99 7.71 -3.23
C LYS A 23 -22.33 7.41 -4.57
N ILE A 24 -21.18 8.02 -4.83
CA ILE A 24 -20.48 7.91 -6.11
C ILE A 24 -19.41 6.82 -6.06
N SER A 25 -18.66 6.70 -4.96
CA SER A 25 -17.59 5.72 -4.81
C SER A 25 -18.12 4.29 -4.82
N THR A 26 -19.33 4.03 -4.33
CA THR A 26 -19.97 2.70 -4.41
C THR A 26 -20.17 2.22 -5.84
N ILE A 27 -20.31 3.13 -6.82
CA ILE A 27 -20.41 2.77 -8.24
C ILE A 27 -19.10 2.13 -8.73
N LEU A 28 -17.96 2.56 -8.18
CA LEU A 28 -16.63 2.08 -8.53
C LEU A 28 -16.25 0.82 -7.74
N LEU A 29 -16.53 0.81 -6.44
CA LEU A 29 -16.11 -0.25 -5.52
C LEU A 29 -17.09 -1.42 -5.47
N ASN A 30 -18.35 -1.22 -5.91
CA ASN A 30 -19.37 -2.24 -6.02
C ASN A 30 -19.95 -2.35 -7.45
N PRO A 31 -19.13 -2.71 -8.44
CA PRO A 31 -19.61 -2.87 -9.80
C PRO A 31 -20.54 -4.08 -9.93
N ALA A 32 -21.52 -4.01 -10.83
CA ALA A 32 -22.42 -5.11 -11.14
C ALA A 32 -21.71 -6.34 -11.74
N THR A 33 -20.51 -6.15 -12.27
CA THR A 33 -19.66 -7.22 -12.81
C THR A 33 -18.63 -7.67 -11.77
N PRO A 34 -18.29 -8.97 -11.69
CA PRO A 34 -17.22 -9.45 -10.82
C PRO A 34 -15.91 -8.70 -11.07
N LEU A 35 -15.20 -8.40 -9.98
CA LEU A 35 -13.87 -7.80 -10.04
C LEU A 35 -12.91 -8.75 -10.76
N LYS A 36 -12.04 -8.20 -11.61
CA LYS A 36 -10.96 -8.98 -12.22
C LYS A 36 -9.76 -9.10 -11.29
N HIS A 37 -9.41 -8.00 -10.62
CA HIS A 37 -8.28 -7.94 -9.69
C HIS A 37 -8.57 -6.96 -8.56
N ILE A 38 -7.95 -7.22 -7.40
CA ILE A 38 -7.97 -6.29 -6.25
C ILE A 38 -6.91 -5.19 -6.46
N PRO A 39 -7.28 -3.89 -6.36
CA PRO A 39 -6.34 -2.78 -6.39
C PRO A 39 -5.62 -2.66 -5.05
N LEU A 40 -4.46 -3.30 -4.92
CA LEU A 40 -3.63 -3.29 -3.71
C LEU A 40 -2.22 -2.76 -3.99
N ARG A 41 -1.76 -1.84 -3.14
CA ARG A 41 -0.35 -1.40 -3.04
C ARG A 41 0.19 -1.75 -1.66
N ILE A 42 1.35 -2.40 -1.65
CA ILE A 42 2.05 -2.80 -0.43
C ILE A 42 3.32 -1.97 -0.31
N TYR A 43 3.45 -1.23 0.80
CA TYR A 43 4.61 -0.40 1.09
C TYR A 43 5.54 -1.13 2.05
N LEU A 44 6.74 -1.45 1.57
CA LEU A 44 7.80 -2.09 2.32
C LEU A 44 8.80 -1.05 2.83
N PRO A 45 9.08 -0.99 4.14
CA PRO A 45 10.12 -0.12 4.65
C PRO A 45 11.48 -0.55 4.07
N SER A 46 12.24 0.40 3.54
CA SER A 46 13.64 0.17 3.20
C SER A 46 14.50 0.77 4.29
N SER A 47 15.48 0.01 4.78
CA SER A 47 16.54 0.62 5.59
C SER A 47 17.34 1.58 4.70
N SER A 48 17.07 2.87 4.76
CA SER A 48 18.15 3.83 4.54
C SER A 48 18.99 3.76 5.80
N SER A 49 20.13 3.06 5.75
CA SER A 49 21.16 3.34 6.76
C SER A 49 21.57 4.79 6.53
N PRO A 50 21.26 5.75 7.43
CA PRO A 50 21.96 7.02 7.37
C PRO A 50 23.42 6.64 7.57
N ALA A 51 24.23 6.73 6.52
CA ALA A 51 25.65 6.45 6.62
C ALA A 51 26.17 7.26 7.81
N SER A 52 26.52 6.56 8.88
CA SER A 52 27.20 7.12 10.03
C SER A 52 28.47 7.76 9.48
N THR A 53 28.46 9.07 9.26
CA THR A 53 29.66 9.82 8.90
C THR A 53 30.57 9.78 10.11
N PRO A 54 31.72 9.08 10.07
CA PRO A 54 32.75 9.27 11.07
C PRO A 54 33.42 10.60 10.73
N HIS A 55 33.28 11.60 11.59
CA HIS A 55 34.11 12.81 11.57
C HIS A 55 35.60 12.44 11.84
N PRO A 56 36.55 13.33 11.52
CA PRO A 56 37.45 13.18 10.38
C PRO A 56 38.83 12.62 10.77
N ALA A 57 39.46 11.88 9.86
CA ALA A 57 40.92 11.73 9.83
C ALA A 57 41.42 12.20 8.47
N SER A 58 42.40 13.09 8.52
CA SER A 58 43.04 13.79 7.42
C SER A 58 43.68 12.87 6.37
N SER A 59 43.43 13.13 5.09
CA SER A 59 44.49 13.17 4.08
C SER A 59 43.97 13.76 2.76
N SER A 60 44.74 14.73 2.28
CA SER A 60 44.60 15.56 1.09
C SER A 60 44.53 14.82 -0.25
N SER A 61 43.55 15.16 -1.10
CA SER A 61 43.72 15.25 -2.56
C SER A 61 42.52 15.91 -3.26
N SER A 62 42.72 17.17 -3.67
CA SER A 62 42.27 17.83 -4.92
C SER A 62 40.90 17.49 -5.57
N LYS A 63 39.96 18.45 -5.44
CA LYS A 63 39.22 19.19 -6.49
C LYS A 63 38.21 18.46 -7.42
N ALA A 64 36.93 18.72 -7.18
CA ALA A 64 35.95 19.14 -8.21
C ALA A 64 34.84 20.02 -7.55
N PRO A 65 34.40 21.14 -8.17
CA PRO A 65 33.37 22.00 -7.61
C PRO A 65 31.96 21.56 -8.03
N GLY A 66 31.08 21.34 -7.05
CA GLY A 66 29.66 21.69 -7.14
C GLY A 66 28.75 20.82 -8.01
N THR A 67 28.56 19.55 -7.66
CA THR A 67 27.25 18.90 -7.80
C THR A 67 26.75 18.59 -6.40
N SER A 68 25.85 19.42 -5.89
CA SER A 68 25.13 19.14 -4.65
C SER A 68 24.32 17.86 -4.86
N SER A 69 24.83 16.72 -4.40
CA SER A 69 24.04 15.51 -4.29
C SER A 69 22.78 15.87 -3.50
N PRO A 70 21.57 15.57 -4.02
CA PRO A 70 20.35 15.85 -3.27
C PRO A 70 20.43 15.20 -1.90
N PRO A 71 19.92 15.84 -0.83
CA PRO A 71 19.94 15.26 0.50
C PRO A 71 19.31 13.85 0.44
N PRO A 72 19.90 12.85 1.12
CA PRO A 72 19.35 11.52 1.12
C PRO A 72 17.89 11.57 1.60
N PRO A 73 16.97 10.86 0.95
CA PRO A 73 15.57 10.89 1.35
C PRO A 73 15.47 10.45 2.82
N LEU A 74 14.75 11.25 3.62
CA LEU A 74 14.57 10.97 5.06
C LEU A 74 13.94 9.59 5.31
N PHE A 75 13.20 9.07 4.32
CA PHE A 75 12.64 7.73 4.32
C PHE A 75 12.69 7.14 2.91
N ALA A 76 13.22 5.93 2.78
CA ALA A 76 13.14 5.14 1.57
C ALA A 76 12.16 3.98 1.78
N PHE A 77 11.30 3.71 0.81
CA PHE A 77 10.41 2.56 0.82
C PHE A 77 10.31 1.95 -0.58
N LYS A 78 9.88 0.70 -0.64
CA LYS A 78 9.59 0.00 -1.89
C LYS A 78 8.10 -0.23 -1.99
N THR A 79 7.52 0.03 -3.15
CA THR A 79 6.11 -0.28 -3.42
C THR A 79 6.01 -1.56 -4.23
N VAL A 80 5.17 -2.48 -3.80
CA VAL A 80 4.82 -3.71 -4.52
C VAL A 80 3.37 -3.61 -4.98
N GLN A 81 3.15 -3.89 -6.26
CA GLN A 81 1.84 -3.92 -6.89
C GLN A 81 1.81 -5.07 -7.89
N THR A 82 0.91 -6.03 -7.69
CA THR A 82 0.75 -7.22 -8.54
C THR A 82 -0.73 -7.49 -8.84
N LEU A 83 -1.00 -8.33 -9.84
CA LEU A 83 -2.38 -8.77 -10.13
C LEU A 83 -2.83 -9.79 -9.08
N ILE A 84 -3.84 -9.44 -8.29
CA ILE A 84 -4.39 -10.30 -7.24
C ILE A 84 -5.81 -10.65 -7.61
N GLN A 85 -6.10 -11.95 -7.75
CA GLN A 85 -7.46 -12.42 -8.00
C GLN A 85 -8.32 -12.22 -6.74
N PRO A 86 -9.59 -11.76 -6.87
CA PRO A 86 -10.50 -11.63 -5.73
C PRO A 86 -10.86 -12.98 -5.08
N GLN A 87 -10.72 -14.07 -5.83
CA GLN A 87 -11.01 -15.42 -5.38
C GLN A 87 -9.84 -16.35 -5.67
N THR A 88 -9.71 -17.39 -4.85
CA THR A 88 -8.75 -18.48 -5.03
C THR A 88 -9.21 -19.43 -6.14
N ALA A 89 -8.34 -20.39 -6.52
CA ALA A 89 -8.69 -21.42 -7.50
C ALA A 89 -9.90 -22.29 -7.07
N SER A 90 -10.13 -22.44 -5.76
CA SER A 90 -11.30 -23.14 -5.22
C SER A 90 -12.56 -22.27 -5.13
N ARG A 91 -12.53 -21.04 -5.69
CA ARG A 91 -13.61 -20.03 -5.63
C ARG A 91 -13.93 -19.52 -4.23
N GLU A 92 -12.99 -19.66 -3.30
CA GLU A 92 -13.08 -19.03 -1.98
C GLU A 92 -12.57 -17.59 -2.04
N PRO A 93 -13.09 -16.65 -1.23
CA PRO A 93 -12.57 -15.29 -1.16
C PRO A 93 -11.06 -15.26 -0.90
N GLN A 94 -10.33 -14.46 -1.66
CA GLN A 94 -8.91 -14.24 -1.43
C GLN A 94 -8.73 -13.41 -0.15
N THR A 95 -7.94 -13.92 0.78
CA THR A 95 -7.63 -13.24 2.04
C THR A 95 -6.36 -12.42 1.93
N LEU A 96 -6.19 -11.43 2.82
CA LEU A 96 -4.97 -10.64 2.90
C LEU A 96 -3.73 -11.53 3.09
N GLY A 97 -3.75 -12.44 4.07
CA GLY A 97 -2.65 -13.35 4.36
C GLY A 97 -2.37 -14.32 3.21
N GLY A 98 -3.40 -14.78 2.50
CA GLY A 98 -3.24 -15.59 1.30
C GLY A 98 -2.53 -14.85 0.16
N ALA A 99 -2.90 -13.60 -0.08
CA ALA A 99 -2.26 -12.76 -1.08
C ALA A 99 -0.81 -12.41 -0.69
N LEU A 100 -0.58 -11.97 0.56
CA LEU A 100 0.75 -11.62 1.05
C LEU A 100 1.73 -12.80 1.00
N ASN A 101 1.29 -13.99 1.39
CA ASN A 101 2.10 -15.21 1.30
C ASN A 101 2.44 -15.57 -0.15
N THR A 102 1.58 -15.24 -1.11
CA THR A 102 1.84 -15.49 -2.54
C THR A 102 2.83 -14.47 -3.12
N ILE A 103 2.69 -13.19 -2.76
CA ILE A 103 3.47 -12.09 -3.36
C ILE A 103 4.84 -11.95 -2.68
N LEU A 104 4.89 -12.13 -1.37
CA LEU A 104 6.06 -11.91 -0.51
C LEU A 104 6.26 -13.10 0.46
N PRO A 105 6.44 -14.34 -0.03
CA PRO A 105 6.46 -15.55 0.80
C PRO A 105 7.54 -15.56 1.87
N SER A 106 8.70 -14.94 1.60
CA SER A 106 9.79 -14.85 2.57
C SER A 106 9.49 -13.94 3.76
N LEU A 107 8.62 -12.94 3.56
CA LEU A 107 8.22 -12.00 4.59
C LEU A 107 6.94 -12.44 5.31
N PHE A 108 6.05 -13.13 4.59
CA PHE A 108 4.80 -13.65 5.10
C PHE A 108 4.71 -15.17 4.91
N PRO A 109 5.46 -15.96 5.69
CA PRO A 109 5.49 -17.42 5.55
C PRO A 109 4.18 -18.11 5.96
N SER A 110 3.36 -17.47 6.81
CA SER A 110 2.03 -17.94 7.20
C SER A 110 0.93 -17.11 6.55
N ARG A 111 -0.17 -17.77 6.20
CA ARG A 111 -1.40 -17.14 5.68
C ARG A 111 -2.37 -16.72 6.79
N ARG A 112 -2.13 -17.18 8.02
CA ARG A 112 -3.07 -17.04 9.14
C ARG A 112 -2.55 -16.10 10.20
N ASP A 113 -1.24 -16.11 10.41
CA ASP A 113 -0.58 -15.46 11.53
C ASP A 113 0.55 -14.58 11.03
N ALA A 114 0.67 -13.38 11.59
CA ALA A 114 1.80 -12.49 11.36
C ALA A 114 3.01 -13.02 12.17
N ILE A 115 4.04 -13.52 11.48
CA ILE A 115 5.22 -14.12 12.12
C ILE A 115 6.41 -13.16 12.08
N LEU A 116 6.78 -12.69 10.89
CA LEU A 116 7.96 -11.84 10.68
C LEU A 116 7.58 -10.36 10.48
N ALA A 117 6.37 -10.13 9.98
CA ALA A 117 5.86 -8.81 9.69
C ALA A 117 4.34 -8.80 9.80
N ASP A 118 3.80 -7.64 10.12
CA ASP A 118 2.38 -7.33 10.16
C ASP A 118 2.04 -6.23 9.15
N VAL A 119 0.74 -6.03 8.91
CA VAL A 119 0.22 -5.11 7.90
C VAL A 119 -0.71 -4.09 8.53
N ILE A 120 -0.42 -2.81 8.23
CA ILE A 120 -1.18 -1.66 8.69
C ILE A 120 -2.01 -1.09 7.52
N LEU A 121 -3.30 -0.87 7.75
CA LEU A 121 -4.22 -0.16 6.86
C LEU A 121 -4.94 0.92 7.69
N HIS A 122 -4.97 2.16 7.20
CA HIS A 122 -5.55 3.31 7.92
C HIS A 122 -5.05 3.48 9.38
N GLY A 123 -3.81 3.07 9.65
CA GLY A 123 -3.18 3.18 10.98
C GLY A 123 -3.49 2.05 11.95
N ALA A 124 -4.25 1.02 11.55
CA ALA A 124 -4.54 -0.16 12.36
C ALA A 124 -4.03 -1.45 11.72
N THR A 125 -3.75 -2.47 12.54
CA THR A 125 -3.37 -3.80 12.07
C THR A 125 -4.55 -4.50 11.39
N VAL A 126 -4.28 -5.25 10.32
CA VAL A 126 -5.31 -5.94 9.55
C VAL A 126 -5.21 -7.45 9.76
N PRO A 127 -6.30 -8.12 10.18
CA PRO A 127 -6.31 -9.57 10.31
C PRO A 127 -5.99 -10.27 8.98
N PHE A 128 -5.07 -11.23 8.99
CA PHE A 128 -4.66 -11.94 7.76
C PHE A 128 -5.81 -12.73 7.12
N LYS A 129 -6.83 -13.09 7.91
CA LYS A 129 -8.04 -13.78 7.42
C LYS A 129 -9.06 -12.84 6.78
N ALA A 130 -8.86 -11.52 6.83
CA ALA A 130 -9.77 -10.56 6.23
C ALA A 130 -9.86 -10.77 4.71
N PRO A 131 -11.08 -10.92 4.14
CA PRO A 131 -11.27 -10.98 2.69
C PRO A 131 -10.85 -9.67 2.03
N LEU A 132 -10.03 -9.75 0.97
CA LEU A 132 -9.52 -8.56 0.29
C LEU A 132 -10.62 -7.76 -0.41
N GLU A 133 -11.67 -8.44 -0.89
CA GLU A 133 -12.80 -7.76 -1.54
C GLU A 133 -13.58 -6.90 -0.55
N ASP A 134 -13.81 -7.39 0.67
CA ASP A 134 -14.46 -6.63 1.73
C ASP A 134 -13.59 -5.45 2.18
N LEU A 135 -12.28 -5.69 2.37
CA LEU A 135 -11.33 -4.61 2.63
C LEU A 135 -11.37 -3.55 1.54
N MET A 136 -11.38 -3.95 0.27
CA MET A 136 -11.43 -3.00 -0.85
C MET A 136 -12.72 -2.18 -0.83
N ARG A 137 -13.87 -2.78 -0.52
CA ARG A 137 -15.16 -2.08 -0.48
C ARG A 137 -15.23 -1.05 0.64
N GLU A 138 -14.71 -1.39 1.81
CA GLU A 138 -14.91 -0.60 3.03
C GLU A 138 -13.72 0.28 3.42
N ALA A 139 -12.51 -0.07 2.98
CA ALA A 139 -11.27 0.54 3.45
C ALA A 139 -10.34 0.97 2.31
N SER A 140 -10.82 1.04 1.06
CA SER A 140 -10.07 1.73 0.01
C SER A 140 -9.95 3.22 0.31
N TYR A 141 -8.84 3.82 -0.10
CA TYR A 141 -8.67 5.25 -0.07
C TYR A 141 -9.55 5.92 -1.15
N ALA A 142 -9.60 7.25 -1.14
CA ALA A 142 -10.38 8.03 -2.10
C ALA A 142 -10.00 7.77 -3.57
N ASP A 143 -8.78 7.27 -3.82
CA ASP A 143 -8.29 6.86 -5.14
C ASP A 143 -8.76 5.44 -5.58
N GLY A 144 -9.50 4.74 -4.71
CA GLY A 144 -10.01 3.39 -4.95
C GLY A 144 -8.99 2.28 -4.71
N TRP A 145 -7.83 2.58 -4.12
CA TRP A 145 -6.80 1.59 -3.80
C TRP A 145 -6.78 1.25 -2.32
N LEU A 146 -6.50 -0.02 -2.04
CA LEU A 146 -5.98 -0.46 -0.75
C LEU A 146 -4.49 -0.11 -0.68
N ASN A 147 -4.14 0.75 0.26
CA ASN A 147 -2.76 1.14 0.52
C ASN A 147 -2.37 0.58 1.88
N VAL A 148 -1.48 -0.42 1.90
CA VAL A 148 -1.09 -1.11 3.14
C VAL A 148 0.41 -0.99 3.40
N CYS A 149 0.77 -0.72 4.66
CA CYS A 149 2.16 -0.59 5.09
C CYS A 149 2.60 -1.85 5.82
N VAL A 150 3.79 -2.34 5.54
CA VAL A 150 4.38 -3.49 6.25
C VAL A 150 5.22 -3.00 7.42
N VAL A 151 5.05 -3.63 8.57
CA VAL A 151 5.82 -3.37 9.79
C VAL A 151 6.50 -4.66 10.21
N MET A 152 7.81 -4.61 10.47
CA MET A 152 8.55 -5.78 10.96
C MET A 152 8.17 -6.08 12.41
N LEU A 153 7.96 -7.35 12.71
CA LEU A 153 7.76 -7.83 14.08
C LEU A 153 9.13 -8.15 14.68
N ASN A 154 9.39 -7.60 15.86
CA ASN A 154 10.63 -7.78 16.61
C ASN A 154 10.50 -8.92 17.62
#